data_AF-A0A7K4GW39-F1
#
_entry.id   AF-A0A7K4GW39-F1
#
_cell.length_a   1.000
_cell.length_b   1.000
_cell.length_c   1.000
_cell.angle_alpha   90.00
_cell.angle_beta   90.00
_cell.angle_gamma   90.00
#
_symmetry.space_group_name_H-M   'P 1'
#
loop_
_entity.id
_entity.type
_entity.pdbx_description
1 polymer ?
#
loop_
_entity_poly.entity_id
_entity_poly.type
_entity_poly.pdbx_seq_one_letter_code
_entity_poly.pdbx_strand_id
1 'polypeptide(L)' 'MTEDKKKKKKRKMVNITINIPDIYDKNIQKLIKMNLMPSRSEAIRTALREFLHKEYDNLKLLDYFEENL' A
#
# COMPACT_ATOMS: atom_id res chain seq x y z
N MET A 1 31.34 8.61 19.68
CA MET A 1 30.03 8.94 19.10
C MET A 1 29.48 7.70 18.44
N THR A 2 28.65 6.93 19.15
CA THR A 2 28.07 5.68 18.67
C THR A 2 26.75 5.97 17.95
N GLU A 3 26.70 5.63 16.66
CA GLU A 3 25.48 5.68 15.84
C GLU A 3 24.42 4.74 16.42
N ASP A 4 23.35 5.30 16.99
CA ASP A 4 22.14 4.55 17.34
C ASP A 4 21.41 4.11 16.06
N LYS A 5 21.88 3.01 15.48
CA LYS A 5 21.14 2.26 14.46
C LYS A 5 19.93 1.60 15.11
N LYS A 6 18.87 2.37 15.39
CA LYS A 6 17.52 1.85 15.65
C LYS A 6 17.07 1.07 14.42
N LYS A 7 17.38 -0.23 14.38
CA LYS A 7 16.78 -1.20 13.44
C LYS A 7 15.27 -1.14 13.66
N LYS A 8 14.54 -0.35 12.84
CA LYS A 8 13.08 -0.37 12.79
C LYS A 8 12.65 -1.82 12.52
N LYS A 9 12.12 -2.49 13.55
CA LYS A 9 11.67 -3.88 13.49
C LYS A 9 10.66 -3.99 12.35
N LYS A 10 10.95 -4.78 11.30
CA LYS A 10 10.04 -4.96 10.15
C LYS A 10 8.68 -5.40 10.69
N ARG A 11 7.65 -4.59 10.45
CA ARG A 11 6.27 -4.93 10.82
C ARG A 11 5.86 -6.17 10.03
N LYS A 12 5.19 -7.12 10.70
CA LYS A 12 4.72 -8.36 10.07
C LYS A 12 3.64 -8.02 9.03
N MET A 13 3.55 -8.82 7.96
CA MET A 13 2.44 -8.73 7.01
C MET A 13 1.15 -9.15 7.71
N VAL A 14 0.06 -8.43 7.44
CA VAL A 14 -1.25 -8.65 8.06
C VAL A 14 -2.26 -8.94 6.96
N ASN A 15 -3.13 -9.92 7.19
CA ASN A 15 -4.26 -10.19 6.31
C ASN A 15 -5.42 -9.26 6.68
N ILE A 16 -6.01 -8.63 5.68
CA ILE A 16 -7.14 -7.70 5.83
C ILE A 16 -8.26 -8.20 4.92
N THR A 17 -9.49 -8.17 5.42
CA THR A 17 -10.70 -8.46 4.64
C THR A 17 -11.46 -7.16 4.45
N ILE A 18 -11.84 -6.86 3.21
CA ILE A 18 -12.63 -5.68 2.85
C ILE A 18 -13.81 -6.11 1.99
N ASN A 19 -14.91 -5.38 2.09
CA ASN A 19 -16.01 -5.50 1.14
C ASN A 19 -15.81 -4.48 0.02
N ILE A 20 -15.81 -4.92 -1.23
CA ILE A 20 -15.68 -4.05 -2.41
C ILE A 20 -16.77 -4.38 -3.43
N PRO A 21 -17.21 -3.41 -4.23
CA PRO A 21 -18.14 -3.70 -5.32
C PRO A 21 -17.60 -4.75 -6.30
N ASP A 22 -18.48 -5.65 -6.74
CA ASP A 22 -18.14 -6.79 -7.62
C ASP A 22 -17.38 -6.40 -8.88
N ILE A 23 -17.68 -5.22 -9.43
CA ILE A 23 -17.03 -4.73 -10.64
C ILE A 23 -15.52 -4.55 -10.45
N TYR A 24 -15.07 -4.15 -9.25
CA TYR A 24 -13.65 -4.00 -8.95
C TYR A 24 -12.96 -5.35 -8.85
N ASP A 25 -13.53 -6.32 -8.14
CA ASP A 25 -12.96 -7.67 -8.05
C ASP A 25 -12.89 -8.31 -9.44
N LYS A 26 -13.95 -8.21 -10.25
CA LYS A 26 -13.96 -8.71 -11.63
C LYS A 26 -12.82 -8.14 -12.48
N ASN A 27 -12.57 -6.84 -12.37
CA ASN A 27 -11.49 -6.19 -13.10
C ASN A 27 -10.10 -6.63 -12.60
N ILE A 28 -9.92 -6.76 -11.28
CA ILE A 28 -8.66 -7.28 -10.69
C ILE A 28 -8.41 -8.72 -11.18
N GLN A 29 -9.42 -9.57 -11.17
CA GLN A 29 -9.34 -10.94 -11.68
C GLN A 29 -8.98 -10.97 -13.17
N LYS A 30 -9.51 -10.04 -13.97
CA LYS A 30 -9.15 -9.91 -15.39
C LYS A 30 -7.66 -9.59 -15.56
N LEU A 31 -7.11 -8.68 -14.76
CA LEU A 31 -5.68 -8.35 -14.79
C LEU A 31 -4.80 -9.56 -14.45
N ILE A 32 -5.22 -10.37 -13.47
CA ILE A 32 -4.52 -11.60 -13.10
C ILE A 32 -4.59 -12.63 -14.23
N LYS A 33 -5.76 -12.81 -14.86
CA LYS A 33 -5.92 -13.71 -16.02
C LYS A 33 -5.09 -13.31 -17.23
N MET A 34 -4.86 -12.02 -17.41
CA MET A 34 -3.97 -11.48 -18.44
C MET A 34 -2.48 -11.64 -18.07
N ASN A 35 -2.18 -12.27 -16.94
CA ASN A 35 -0.83 -12.48 -16.40
C ASN A 35 -0.07 -11.16 -16.16
N LEU A 36 -0.81 -10.05 -15.99
CA LEU A 36 -0.24 -8.74 -15.67
C LEU A 36 0.09 -8.63 -14.18
N MET A 37 -0.72 -9.27 -13.33
CA MET A 37 -0.55 -9.27 -11.88
C MET A 37 -0.52 -10.71 -11.34
N PRO A 38 0.36 -11.03 -10.37
CA PRO A 38 0.55 -12.40 -9.91
C PRO A 38 -0.54 -12.88 -8.93
N SER A 39 -1.20 -11.95 -8.20
CA SER A 39 -2.28 -12.30 -7.27
C SER A 39 -3.15 -11.08 -6.95
N ARG A 40 -4.31 -11.32 -6.32
CA ARG A 40 -5.18 -10.24 -5.80
C ARG A 40 -4.43 -9.34 -4.82
N SER A 41 -3.75 -9.94 -3.84
CA SER A 41 -3.05 -9.17 -2.82
C SER A 41 -1.92 -8.33 -3.41
N GLU A 42 -1.22 -8.83 -4.43
CA GLU A 42 -0.18 -8.04 -5.09
C GLU A 42 -0.77 -6.90 -5.93
N ALA A 43 -1.85 -7.14 -6.67
CA ALA A 43 -2.54 -6.09 -7.41
C ALA A 43 -2.97 -4.93 -6.49
N ILE A 44 -3.55 -5.24 -5.33
CA ILE A 44 -3.94 -4.24 -4.34
C ILE A 44 -2.72 -3.53 -3.74
N ARG A 45 -1.65 -4.25 -3.38
CA ARG A 45 -0.43 -3.64 -2.84
C ARG A 45 0.22 -2.68 -3.83
N THR A 46 0.30 -3.06 -5.11
CA THR A 46 0.87 -2.22 -6.16
C THR A 46 0.05 -0.97 -6.36
N ALA A 47 -1.28 -1.09 -6.50
CA ALA A 47 -2.17 0.05 -6.65
C ALA A 47 -2.07 1.03 -5.46
N LEU A 48 -2.07 0.51 -4.23
CA LEU A 48 -1.91 1.34 -3.02
C LEU A 48 -0.54 1.99 -2.95
N ARG A 49 0.53 1.28 -3.31
CA ARG A 49 1.89 1.83 -3.34
C ARG A 49 1.99 2.98 -4.33
N GLU A 50 1.50 2.79 -5.56
CA GLU A 50 1.50 3.82 -6.60
C GLU A 50 0.67 5.03 -6.21
N PHE A 51 -0.53 4.78 -5.68
CA PHE A 51 -1.39 5.84 -5.15
C PHE A 51 -0.69 6.63 -4.05
N LEU A 52 -0.14 5.96 -3.04
CA LEU A 52 0.54 6.62 -1.93
C LEU A 52 1.78 7.38 -2.39
N HIS A 53 2.55 6.87 -3.35
CA HIS A 53 3.70 7.61 -3.90
C HIS A 53 3.26 8.86 -4.67
N LYS A 54 2.19 8.75 -5.46
CA LYS A 54 1.64 9.89 -6.22
C LYS A 54 1.08 10.97 -5.29
N GLU A 55 0.37 10.56 -4.24
CA GLU A 55 -0.25 11.48 -3.28
C GLU A 55 0.69 11.88 -2.14
N TYR A 56 1.89 11.30 -2.04
CA TYR A 56 2.81 11.56 -0.92
C TYR A 56 3.16 13.03 -0.78
N ASP A 57 3.37 13.72 -1.90
CA ASP A 57 3.69 15.14 -1.90
C ASP A 57 2.48 15.98 -1.47
N ASN A 58 1.26 15.55 -1.82
CA ASN A 58 0.01 16.15 -1.31
C ASN A 58 -0.17 15.90 0.19
N LEU A 59 0.25 14.74 0.70
CA LEU A 59 0.19 14.41 2.12
C LEU A 59 1.16 15.24 2.97
N LYS A 60 2.34 15.60 2.43
CA LYS A 60 3.24 16.57 3.08
C LYS A 60 2.63 17.96 3.15
N LEU A 61 1.98 18.41 2.08
CA LEU A 61 1.27 19.69 2.07
C LEU A 61 0.16 19.75 3.13
N LEU A 62 -0.46 18.61 3.42
CA LEU A 62 -1.52 18.44 4.42
C LEU A 62 -1.01 18.17 5.84
N ASP A 63 0.30 18.25 6.07
CA ASP A 63 0.94 18.06 7.39
C ASP A 63 0.64 16.69 8.06
N TYR A 64 0.33 15.68 7.25
CA TYR A 64 -0.17 14.38 7.72
C TYR A 64 0.87 13.55 8.49
N PHE A 65 2.16 13.93 8.44
CA PHE A 65 3.28 13.19 9.02
C PHE A 65 3.94 13.89 10.22
N GLU A 66 3.54 15.12 10.55
CA GLU A 66 3.95 15.75 11.80
C GLU A 66 3.04 15.27 12.93
N GLU A 67 3.38 14.12 13.51
CA GLU A 67 2.91 13.75 14.85
C GLU A 67 3.50 14.74 15.87
N ASN A 68 2.90 15.93 15.99
CA ASN A 68 3.05 16.78 17.16
C ASN A 68 1.93 16.42 18.16
N LEU A 69 2.20 15.44 19.03
CA LEU A 69 1.53 15.23 20.32
C LEU A 69 2.48 14.52 21.30
#